data_AF-A0A8T9Z5G2-F1
#
_entry.id   AF-A0A8T9Z5G2-F1
#
_cell.length_a   1.000
_cell.length_b   1.000
_cell.length_c   1.000
_cell.angle_alpha   90.00
_cell.angle_beta   90.00
_cell.angle_gamma   90.00
#
_symmetry.space_group_name_H-M   'P 1'
#
loop_
_entity.id
_entity.type
_entity.pdbx_description
1 polymer ?
#
loop_
_entity_poly.entity_id
_entity_poly.type
_entity_poly.pdbx_seq_one_letter_code
_entity_poly.pdbx_strand_id
1 'polypeptide(L)'
;MFSLLWVVYMPLLVLCGFFGGIILIVTSMKHRKLLVGFMGLLSLSFVTLPFVFWGMGVEGDTILPISTTLYWILFSLTGLSAGLIGLQAKIKSIRNMGFIIFIAGILGVIFWVLMSVGDSFYI
;
A
#
# COMPACT_ATOMS: atom_id res chain seq x y z
N MET A 1 -23.10 -4.16 3.97
CA MET A 1 -22.77 -2.73 4.20
C MET A 1 -21.26 -2.51 4.31
N PHE A 2 -20.50 -3.37 5.01
CA PHE A 2 -19.03 -3.27 5.12
C PHE A 2 -18.28 -3.45 3.79
N SER A 3 -18.79 -4.26 2.85
CA SER A 3 -18.18 -4.43 1.52
C SER A 3 -18.18 -3.13 0.70
N LEU A 4 -19.15 -2.24 0.91
CA LEU A 4 -19.16 -0.91 0.27
C LEU A 4 -18.02 -0.02 0.76
N LEU A 5 -17.61 -0.13 2.03
CA LEU A 5 -16.48 0.62 2.57
C LEU A 5 -15.19 0.23 1.85
N TRP A 6 -14.96 -1.07 1.65
CA TRP A 6 -13.80 -1.56 0.91
C TRP A 6 -13.82 -1.09 -0.55
N VAL A 7 -14.96 -1.23 -1.25
CA VAL A 7 -15.09 -0.83 -2.66
C VAL A 7 -14.84 0.67 -2.86
N VAL A 8 -15.33 1.53 -1.97
CA VAL A 8 -15.10 2.98 -2.04
C VAL A 8 -13.66 3.35 -1.62
N TYR A 9 -13.08 2.61 -0.67
CA TYR A 9 -11.75 2.90 -0.17
C TYR A 9 -10.63 2.41 -1.09
N MET A 10 -10.86 1.33 -1.83
CA MET A 10 -9.84 0.71 -2.70
C MET A 10 -9.26 1.71 -3.74
N PRO A 11 -10.05 2.53 -4.44
CA PRO A 11 -9.51 3.60 -5.29
C PRO A 11 -8.64 4.61 -4.54
N LEU A 12 -9.02 5.01 -3.32
CA LEU A 12 -8.23 5.93 -2.50
C LEU A 12 -6.89 5.31 -2.10
N LEU A 13 -6.89 4.02 -1.73
CA LEU A 13 -5.68 3.27 -1.40
C LEU A 13 -4.72 3.17 -2.60
N VAL A 14 -5.28 2.90 -3.78
CA VAL A 14 -4.54 2.83 -5.05
C VAL A 14 -3.93 4.18 -5.40
N LEU A 15 -4.71 5.27 -5.36
CA LEU A 15 -4.20 6.62 -5.61
C LEU A 15 -3.10 6.99 -4.60
N CYS A 16 -3.28 6.61 -3.33
CA CYS A 16 -2.30 6.85 -2.28
C CYS A 16 -0.97 6.15 -2.55
N GLY A 17 -0.98 4.85 -2.88
CA GLY A 17 0.26 4.13 -3.18
C GLY A 17 0.89 4.55 -4.50
N PHE A 18 0.08 4.91 -5.51
CA PHE A 18 0.59 5.37 -6.80
C PHE A 18 1.28 6.73 -6.68
N PHE A 19 0.56 7.77 -6.24
CA PHE A 19 1.16 9.10 -6.08
C PHE A 19 2.20 9.13 -4.96
N GLY A 20 1.96 8.42 -3.86
CA GLY A 20 2.89 8.31 -2.75
C GLY A 20 4.20 7.65 -3.11
N GLY A 21 4.15 6.56 -3.86
CA GLY A 21 5.35 5.89 -4.34
C GLY A 21 6.17 6.77 -5.28
N ILE A 22 5.52 7.48 -6.23
CA ILE A 22 6.21 8.43 -7.12
C ILE A 22 6.89 9.54 -6.32
N ILE A 23 6.19 10.15 -5.36
CA ILE A 23 6.75 11.21 -4.50
C ILE A 23 7.94 10.69 -3.70
N LEU A 24 7.85 9.48 -3.13
CA LEU A 24 8.96 8.85 -2.41
C LEU A 24 10.17 8.61 -3.32
N ILE A 25 9.96 8.12 -4.55
CA ILE A 25 11.04 7.93 -5.53
C ILE A 25 11.72 9.25 -5.87
N VAL A 26 10.96 10.28 -6.27
CA VAL A 26 11.52 11.58 -6.67
C VAL A 26 12.28 12.25 -5.53
N THR A 27 11.68 12.26 -4.32
CA THR A 27 12.32 12.87 -3.15
C THR A 27 13.53 12.07 -2.66
N SER A 28 13.50 10.74 -2.79
CA SER A 28 14.65 9.89 -2.46
C SER A 28 15.87 10.18 -3.33
N MET A 29 15.67 10.44 -4.63
CA MET A 29 16.74 10.79 -5.58
C MET A 29 17.36 12.14 -5.20
N LYS A 30 16.53 13.12 -4.87
CA LYS A 30 17.00 14.45 -4.43
C LYS A 30 17.85 14.38 -3.16
N HIS A 31 17.48 13.53 -2.21
CA HIS A 31 18.17 13.39 -0.92
C HIS A 31 19.20 12.25 -0.87
N ARG A 32 19.49 11.60 -2.00
CA ARG A 32 20.39 10.42 -2.13
C ARG A 32 20.08 9.30 -1.13
N LYS A 33 18.80 9.06 -0.83
CA LYS A 33 18.34 8.02 0.09
C LYS A 33 17.76 6.83 -0.67
N LEU A 34 18.63 5.99 -1.24
CA LEU A 34 18.24 4.86 -2.10
C LEU A 34 17.21 3.92 -1.45
N LEU A 35 17.32 3.67 -0.14
CA LEU A 35 16.37 2.82 0.58
C LEU A 35 14.93 3.37 0.53
N VAL A 36 14.75 4.69 0.63
CA VAL A 36 13.42 5.33 0.52
C VAL A 36 12.88 5.18 -0.90
N GLY A 37 13.75 5.31 -1.91
CA GLY A 37 13.37 5.11 -3.30
C GLY A 37 12.92 3.69 -3.57
N PHE A 38 13.62 2.70 -2.99
CA PHE A 38 13.23 1.30 -3.06
C PHE A 38 11.87 1.04 -2.39
N MET A 39 11.61 1.64 -1.22
CA MET A 39 10.28 1.55 -0.58
C MET A 39 9.19 2.21 -1.42
N GLY A 40 9.49 3.35 -2.07
CA GLY A 40 8.59 3.98 -3.02
C GLY A 40 8.27 3.09 -4.22
N LEU A 41 9.28 2.44 -4.79
CA LEU A 41 9.10 1.47 -5.87
C LEU A 41 8.25 0.26 -5.43
N LEU A 42 8.53 -0.30 -4.26
CA LEU A 42 7.72 -1.38 -3.69
C LEU A 42 6.26 -0.94 -3.49
N SER A 43 6.01 0.25 -2.95
CA SER A 43 4.65 0.76 -2.74
C SER A 43 3.88 0.91 -4.06
N LEU A 44 4.55 1.33 -5.14
CA LEU A 44 3.99 1.38 -6.48
C LEU A 44 3.67 -0.02 -7.00
N SER A 45 4.63 -0.94 -6.90
CA SER A 45 4.46 -2.33 -7.33
C SER A 45 3.27 -3.00 -6.63
N PHE A 46 3.13 -2.82 -5.31
CA PHE A 46 2.01 -3.36 -4.55
C PHE A 46 0.65 -2.82 -5.01
N VAL A 47 0.59 -1.60 -5.55
CA VAL A 47 -0.66 -1.07 -6.08
C VAL A 47 -0.89 -1.51 -7.52
N THR A 48 0.14 -1.65 -8.35
CA THR A 48 -0.02 -1.95 -9.78
C THR A 48 -0.16 -3.44 -10.08
N LEU A 49 0.48 -4.32 -9.31
CA LEU A 49 0.47 -5.77 -9.55
C LEU A 49 -0.93 -6.39 -9.62
N PRO A 50 -1.90 -6.05 -8.75
CA PRO A 50 -3.24 -6.62 -8.82
C PRO A 50 -3.93 -6.30 -10.15
N PHE A 51 -3.70 -5.10 -10.70
CA PHE A 51 -4.25 -4.71 -12.01
C PHE A 51 -3.55 -5.41 -13.18
N VAL A 52 -2.24 -5.65 -13.06
CA VAL A 52 -1.48 -6.42 -14.06
C VAL A 52 -1.97 -7.86 -14.10
N PHE A 53 -2.11 -8.52 -12.93
CA PHE A 53 -2.63 -9.88 -12.86
C PHE A 53 -4.06 -9.98 -13.38
N TRP A 54 -4.91 -9.01 -13.04
CA TRP A 54 -6.24 -8.88 -13.62
C TRP A 54 -6.21 -8.78 -15.15
N GLY A 55 -5.34 -7.94 -15.71
CA GLY A 55 -5.19 -7.79 -17.16
C GLY A 55 -4.64 -9.02 -17.87
N MET A 56 -3.86 -9.85 -17.17
CA MET A 56 -3.36 -11.14 -17.68
C MET A 56 -4.40 -12.27 -17.55
N GLY A 57 -5.54 -12.01 -16.90
CA GLY A 57 -6.56 -13.02 -16.63
C GLY A 57 -6.11 -14.10 -15.65
N VAL A 58 -5.09 -13.81 -14.84
CA VAL A 58 -4.54 -14.75 -13.87
C VAL A 58 -5.01 -14.39 -12.47
N GLU A 59 -5.57 -15.36 -11.77
CA GLU A 59 -5.89 -15.21 -10.34
C GLU A 59 -4.59 -15.01 -9.57
N GLY A 60 -4.45 -13.87 -8.88
CA GLY A 60 -3.21 -13.49 -8.19
C GLY A 60 -2.70 -14.57 -7.22
N ASP A 61 -3.62 -15.33 -6.64
CA ASP A 61 -3.39 -16.42 -5.68
C ASP A 61 -2.58 -17.58 -6.28
N THR A 62 -2.63 -17.73 -7.60
CA THR A 62 -1.87 -18.77 -8.33
C THR A 62 -0.41 -18.38 -8.56
N ILE A 63 -0.09 -17.09 -8.62
CA ILE A 63 1.27 -16.57 -8.85
C ILE A 63 1.96 -16.26 -7.52
N LEU A 64 1.24 -15.64 -6.59
CA LEU A 64 1.72 -15.28 -5.26
C LEU A 64 0.73 -15.81 -4.22
N PRO A 65 1.01 -16.98 -3.59
CA PRO A 65 0.14 -17.59 -2.59
C PRO A 65 0.26 -16.84 -1.25
N ILE A 66 -0.08 -15.55 -1.26
CA ILE A 66 -0.02 -14.64 -0.13
C ILE A 66 -1.45 -14.15 0.12
N SER A 67 -1.90 -14.19 1.37
CA SER A 67 -3.22 -13.67 1.70
C SER A 67 -3.31 -12.17 1.43
N THR A 68 -4.47 -11.69 0.98
CA THR A 68 -4.73 -10.28 0.71
C THR A 68 -4.41 -9.40 1.93
N THR A 69 -4.67 -9.90 3.14
CA THR A 69 -4.30 -9.24 4.40
C THR A 69 -2.79 -9.04 4.51
N LEU A 70 -1.99 -10.08 4.29
CA LEU A 70 -0.52 -9.98 4.32
C LEU A 70 0.00 -9.04 3.25
N TYR A 71 -0.58 -9.08 2.06
CA TYR A 71 -0.24 -8.19 0.96
C TYR A 71 -0.35 -6.71 1.34
N TRP A 72 -1.49 -6.30 1.91
CA TRP A 72 -1.70 -4.91 2.32
C TRP A 72 -0.91 -4.52 3.58
N ILE A 73 -0.59 -5.48 4.46
CA ILE A 73 0.34 -5.26 5.58
C ILE A 73 1.75 -4.96 5.05
N LEU A 74 2.24 -5.72 4.07
CA LEU A 74 3.54 -5.47 3.43
C LEU A 74 3.57 -4.11 2.77
N PHE A 75 2.51 -3.73 2.05
CA PHE A 75 2.34 -2.37 1.53
C PHE A 75 2.44 -1.32 2.64
N SER A 76 1.69 -1.48 3.74
CA SER A 76 1.74 -0.55 4.88
C SER A 76 3.16 -0.44 5.47
N LEU A 77 3.88 -1.55 5.56
CA LEU A 77 5.25 -1.60 6.08
C LEU A 77 6.25 -0.81 5.21
N THR A 78 6.03 -0.74 3.90
CA THR A 78 6.83 0.14 3.02
C THR A 78 6.65 1.61 3.39
N GLY A 79 5.42 2.02 3.72
CA GLY A 79 5.12 3.37 4.21
C GLY A 79 5.78 3.66 5.55
N LEU A 80 5.69 2.72 6.50
CA LEU A 80 6.27 2.88 7.83
C LEU A 80 7.79 3.04 7.77
N SER A 81 8.46 2.16 7.03
CA SER A 81 9.92 2.20 6.87
C SER A 81 10.37 3.49 6.18
N ALA A 82 9.71 3.91 5.11
CA ALA A 82 9.97 5.21 4.47
C ALA A 82 9.75 6.38 5.45
N GLY A 83 8.67 6.34 6.23
CA GLY A 83 8.33 7.36 7.23
C GLY A 83 9.39 7.48 8.34
N LEU A 84 9.85 6.35 8.88
CA LEU A 84 10.91 6.29 9.90
C LEU A 84 12.25 6.79 9.35
N ILE A 85 12.64 6.40 8.14
CA ILE A 85 13.86 6.90 7.50
C ILE A 85 13.75 8.41 7.24
N GLY A 86 12.59 8.89 6.80
CA GLY A 86 12.31 10.32 6.64
C GLY A 86 12.39 11.10 7.96
N LEU A 87 11.91 10.50 9.05
CA LEU A 87 12.00 11.05 10.41
C LEU A 87 13.47 11.15 10.85
N GLN A 88 14.24 10.06 10.72
CA GLN A 88 15.67 10.01 11.06
C GLN A 88 16.48 11.04 10.24
N ALA A 89 16.18 11.18 8.96
CA ALA A 89 16.84 12.13 8.06
C ALA A 89 16.33 13.58 8.22
N LYS A 90 15.33 13.84 9.08
CA LYS A 90 14.64 15.13 9.25
C LYS A 90 14.05 15.71 7.93
N ILE A 91 13.67 14.84 6.99
CA ILE A 91 13.07 15.24 5.70
C ILE A 91 11.55 15.17 5.83
N LYS A 92 10.91 16.33 5.99
CA LYS A 92 9.45 16.44 6.23
C LYS A 92 8.61 15.78 5.13
N SER A 93 9.03 15.89 3.87
CA SER A 93 8.28 15.35 2.72
C SER A 93 8.23 13.82 2.74
N ILE A 94 9.38 13.14 2.85
CA ILE A 94 9.46 11.67 2.95
C ILE A 94 8.71 11.17 4.19
N ARG A 95 8.92 11.83 5.33
CA ARG A 95 8.26 11.47 6.59
C ARG A 95 6.74 11.50 6.46
N ASN A 96 6.19 12.61 6.00
CA ASN A 96 4.75 12.79 5.91
C ASN A 96 4.14 11.81 4.90
N MET A 97 4.77 11.62 3.73
CA MET A 97 4.26 10.69 2.73
C MET A 97 4.32 9.23 3.21
N GLY A 98 5.41 8.83 3.85
CA GLY A 98 5.54 7.49 4.43
C GLY A 98 4.46 7.18 5.45
N PHE A 99 4.18 8.12 6.38
CA PHE A 99 3.09 7.92 7.34
C PHE A 99 1.69 7.92 6.72
N ILE A 100 1.46 8.69 5.65
CA ILE A 100 0.20 8.65 4.90
C ILE A 100 0.00 7.25 4.28
N ILE A 101 1.02 6.71 3.61
CA ILE A 101 0.98 5.36 3.02
C ILE A 101 0.77 4.30 4.12
N PHE A 102 1.45 4.44 5.26
CA PHE A 102 1.30 3.53 6.39
C PHE A 102 -0.14 3.48 6.90
N ILE A 103 -0.72 4.66 7.21
CA ILE A 103 -2.10 4.78 7.71
C ILE A 103 -3.09 4.27 6.66
N ALA A 104 -2.89 4.61 5.39
CA ALA A 104 -3.74 4.15 4.31
C ALA A 104 -3.73 2.61 4.20
N GLY A 105 -2.55 2.01 4.28
CA GLY A 105 -2.39 0.55 4.28
C GLY A 105 -3.10 -0.12 5.47
N ILE A 106 -2.97 0.43 6.69
CA ILE A 106 -3.66 -0.11 7.87
C ILE A 106 -5.17 -0.01 7.73
N LEU A 107 -5.69 1.15 7.31
CA LEU A 107 -7.12 1.33 7.08
C LEU A 107 -7.64 0.37 6.01
N GLY A 108 -6.85 0.13 4.96
CA GLY A 108 -7.14 -0.88 3.96
C GLY A 108 -7.28 -2.27 4.58
N VAL A 109 -6.29 -2.71 5.37
CA VAL A 109 -6.35 -4.00 6.07
C VAL A 109 -7.59 -4.12 6.95
N ILE A 110 -7.92 -3.07 7.72
CA ILE A 110 -9.11 -3.05 8.58
C ILE A 110 -10.38 -3.21 7.76
N PHE A 111 -10.53 -2.46 6.66
CA PHE A 111 -11.72 -2.55 5.80
C PHE A 111 -11.83 -3.89 5.08
N TRP A 112 -10.69 -4.46 4.66
CA TRP A 112 -10.66 -5.82 4.11
C TRP A 112 -11.15 -6.85 5.12
N VAL A 113 -10.63 -6.81 6.35
CA VAL A 113 -11.02 -7.75 7.42
C VAL A 113 -12.50 -7.58 7.80
N LEU A 114 -12.99 -6.34 7.91
CA LEU A 114 -14.40 -6.07 8.19
C LEU A 114 -15.32 -6.60 7.09
N MET A 115 -14.90 -6.50 5.82
CA MET A 115 -15.62 -7.12 4.71
C MET A 115 -15.62 -8.65 4.85
N SER A 116 -14.46 -9.28 5.05
CA SER A 116 -14.34 -10.74 5.10
C SER A 116 -15.07 -11.37 6.29
N VAL A 117 -15.10 -10.70 7.45
CA VAL A 117 -15.85 -11.15 8.63
C VAL A 117 -17.35 -10.91 8.44
N GLY A 118 -17.72 -9.81 7.78
CA GLY A 118 -19.11 -9.51 7.44
C GLY A 118 -19.75 -10.62 6.62
N ASP A 119 -19.03 -11.17 5.64
CA ASP A 119 -19.54 -12.25 4.77
C ASP A 119 -19.64 -13.62 5.48
N SER A 120 -18.88 -13.86 6.56
CA SER A 120 -18.93 -15.14 7.29
C SER A 120 -20.15 -15.32 8.20
N PHE A 121 -20.85 -14.23 8.55
CA PHE A 121 -22.06 -14.28 9.41
C PHE A 121 -23.36 -14.48 8.62
N TYR A 122 -23.30 -14.51 7.29
CA TYR A 122 -24.46 -14.72 6.41
C TYR A 122 -24.46 -16.09 5.71
N ILE A 123 -23.65 -17.04 6.18
CA ILE A 123 -23.65 -18.45 5.75
C ILE A 123 -24.25 -19.32 6.84
#